data_AF-A0A355WJ85-F1
#
_entry.id   AF-A0A355WJ85-F1
#
_cell.length_a   1.000
_cell.length_b   1.000
_cell.length_c   1.000
_cell.angle_alpha   90.00
_cell.angle_beta   90.00
_cell.angle_gamma   90.00
#
_symmetry.space_group_name_H-M   'P 1'
#
loop_
_entity.id
_entity.type
_entity.pdbx_description
1 polymer ?
#
loop_
_entity_poly.entity_id
_entity_poly.type
_entity_poly.pdbx_seq_one_letter_code
_entity_poly.pdbx_strand_id
1 'polypeptide(L)'
;MLVRTQMDVGATKTIYRKAEVITFCSATLSREMMEINPANLTFCPYKIFVYSTIDQPDITHIGHDTFPDGEMKKVEAFLDQIVKDAIGQD
;
A
#
# COMPACT_ATOMS: atom_id res chain seq x y z
N MET A 1 0.71 11.16 -9.44
CA MET A 1 0.86 10.29 -10.62
C MET A 1 -0.12 10.63 -11.73
N LEU A 2 -1.44 10.63 -11.48
CA LEU A 2 -2.46 10.75 -12.55
C LEU A 2 -2.51 12.12 -13.27
N VAL A 3 -2.21 13.22 -12.57
CA VAL A 3 -2.25 14.57 -13.19
C VAL A 3 -1.32 14.68 -14.40
N ARG A 4 -0.15 14.02 -14.35
CA ARG A 4 0.83 14.08 -15.44
C ARG A 4 0.35 13.37 -16.70
N THR A 5 -0.38 12.26 -16.56
CA THR A 5 -0.84 11.42 -17.68
C THR A 5 -2.28 11.75 -18.09
N GLN A 6 -2.90 12.75 -17.47
CA GLN A 6 -4.32 13.05 -17.66
C GLN A 6 -4.63 13.40 -19.13
N MET A 7 -3.79 14.22 -19.76
CA MET A 7 -3.95 14.59 -21.18
C MET A 7 -3.72 13.40 -22.11
N ASP A 8 -2.72 12.56 -21.81
CA ASP A 8 -2.33 11.42 -22.65
C ASP A 8 -3.45 10.37 -22.78
N VAL A 9 -4.37 10.31 -21.80
CA VAL A 9 -5.51 9.39 -21.79
C VAL A 9 -6.86 10.09 -22.01
N GLY A 10 -6.85 11.39 -22.37
CA GLY A 10 -8.07 12.16 -22.59
C GLY A 10 -8.96 12.35 -21.36
N ALA A 11 -8.40 12.17 -20.15
CA ALA A 11 -9.16 12.34 -18.91
C ALA A 11 -9.33 13.83 -18.58
N THR A 12 -10.50 14.22 -18.12
CA THR A 12 -10.80 15.61 -17.71
C THR A 12 -10.99 15.75 -16.20
N LYS A 13 -11.22 14.64 -15.50
CA LYS A 13 -11.48 14.61 -14.06
C LYS A 13 -10.19 14.42 -13.27
N THR A 14 -9.94 15.32 -12.32
CA THR A 14 -8.94 15.11 -11.26
C THR A 14 -9.58 14.31 -10.13
N ILE A 15 -8.97 13.19 -9.75
CA ILE A 15 -9.52 12.24 -8.77
C ILE A 15 -8.98 12.51 -7.35
N TYR A 16 -7.67 12.72 -7.25
CA TYR A 16 -6.96 12.83 -5.97
C TYR A 16 -6.47 14.26 -5.73
N ARG A 17 -6.65 14.75 -4.50
CA ARG A 17 -5.93 15.94 -4.00
C ARG A 17 -4.48 15.58 -3.72
N LYS A 18 -4.27 14.46 -3.03
CA LYS A 18 -2.95 13.86 -2.80
C LYS A 18 -3.11 12.34 -2.84
N ALA A 19 -2.15 11.64 -3.43
CA ALA A 19 -2.13 10.17 -3.46
C ALA A 19 -0.70 9.68 -3.63
N GLU A 20 -0.29 8.76 -2.76
CA GLU A 20 1.03 8.14 -2.73
C GLU A 20 0.90 6.64 -2.44
N VAL A 21 1.79 5.85 -3.04
CA VAL A 21 1.97 4.44 -2.72
C VAL A 21 3.40 4.30 -2.25
N ILE A 22 3.58 4.04 -0.96
CA ILE A 22 4.88 3.83 -0.34
C ILE A 22 5.21 2.36 -0.49
N THR A 23 6.38 2.09 -1.06
CA THR A 23 6.90 0.73 -1.27
C THR A 23 8.14 0.51 -0.42
N PHE A 24 8.18 -0.60 0.31
CA PHE A 24 9.32 -1.00 1.12
C PHE A 24 9.32 -2.52 1.32
N CYS A 25 10.43 -3.08 1.80
CA CYS A 25 10.50 -4.47 2.25
C CYS A 25 11.17 -4.51 3.62
N SER A 26 10.53 -5.19 4.58
CA SER A 26 11.22 -5.58 5.81
C SER A 26 12.24 -6.67 5.45
N ALA A 27 13.54 -6.38 5.59
CA ALA A 27 14.59 -7.30 5.14
C ALA A 27 14.47 -8.69 5.78
N THR A 28 14.18 -8.73 7.09
CA THR A 28 14.03 -9.99 7.83
C THR A 28 12.76 -10.73 7.42
N LEU A 29 11.61 -10.04 7.40
CA LEU A 29 10.32 -10.68 7.11
C LEU A 29 10.23 -11.12 5.65
N SER A 30 10.73 -10.32 4.71
CA SER A 30 10.77 -10.70 3.29
C SER A 30 11.69 -11.89 3.06
N ARG A 31 12.85 -11.97 3.75
CA ARG A 31 13.73 -13.15 3.69
C ARG A 31 13.00 -14.40 4.20
N GLU A 32 12.39 -14.32 5.38
CA GLU A 32 11.63 -15.43 5.99
C GLU A 32 10.57 -15.96 5.00
N MET A 33 9.77 -15.07 4.40
CA MET A 33 8.73 -15.47 3.46
C MET A 33 9.30 -16.10 2.17
N MET A 34 10.42 -15.60 1.66
CA MET A 34 11.06 -16.16 0.45
C MET A 34 11.73 -17.52 0.70
N GLU A 35 12.23 -17.77 1.92
CA GLU A 35 12.77 -19.07 2.32
C GLU A 35 11.68 -20.14 2.46
N ILE A 36 10.48 -19.74 2.89
CA ILE A 36 9.30 -20.62 2.92
C ILE A 36 8.86 -20.97 1.49
N ASN A 37 8.77 -19.97 0.61
CA ASN A 37 8.47 -20.17 -0.80
C ASN A 37 9.13 -19.06 -1.66
N PRO A 38 10.06 -19.40 -2.57
CA PRO A 38 10.69 -18.41 -3.44
C PRO A 38 9.71 -17.59 -4.29
N ALA A 39 8.53 -18.13 -4.61
CA ALA A 39 7.49 -17.40 -5.35
C ALA A 39 6.91 -16.23 -4.56
N ASN A 40 7.11 -16.18 -3.24
CA ASN A 40 6.71 -15.03 -2.41
C ASN A 40 7.47 -13.74 -2.78
N LEU A 41 8.49 -13.79 -3.65
CA LEU A 41 9.10 -12.59 -4.21
C LEU A 41 8.06 -11.69 -4.90
N THR A 42 6.99 -12.26 -5.45
CA THR A 42 5.90 -11.54 -6.11
C THR A 42 5.16 -10.57 -5.19
N PHE A 43 5.34 -10.72 -3.87
CA PHE A 43 4.76 -9.86 -2.85
C PHE A 43 5.69 -8.75 -2.35
N CYS A 44 6.99 -8.75 -2.68
CA CYS A 44 7.93 -7.67 -2.34
C CYS A 44 8.17 -6.79 -3.60
N PRO A 45 7.96 -5.47 -3.53
CA PRO A 45 7.75 -4.70 -2.32
C PRO A 45 6.33 -4.71 -1.74
N TYR A 46 6.29 -4.65 -0.41
CA TYR A 46 5.06 -4.38 0.33
C TYR A 46 4.62 -2.95 0.05
N LYS A 47 3.31 -2.72 0.06
CA LYS A 47 2.71 -1.44 -0.31
C LYS A 47 1.80 -0.94 0.81
N ILE A 48 1.95 0.34 1.14
CA ILE A 48 0.96 1.12 1.88
C ILE A 48 0.51 2.25 0.95
N PHE A 49 -0.80 2.38 0.76
CA PHE A 49 -1.37 3.49 0.01
C PHE A 49 -1.89 4.56 0.97
N VAL A 50 -1.74 5.82 0.59
CA VAL A 50 -2.31 6.97 1.30
C VAL A 50 -2.89 7.93 0.28
N TYR A 51 -4.14 8.36 0.45
CA TYR A 51 -4.76 9.34 -0.44
C TYR A 51 -5.87 10.18 0.20
N SER A 52 -6.15 11.32 -0.43
CA SER A 52 -7.38 12.09 -0.27
C SER A 52 -7.94 12.44 -1.64
N THR A 53 -9.26 12.50 -1.76
CA THR A 53 -9.94 12.83 -3.03
C THR A 53 -10.20 14.33 -3.13
N ILE A 54 -10.53 14.81 -4.33
CA ILE A 54 -10.98 16.21 -4.49
C ILE A 54 -12.30 16.45 -3.74
N ASP A 55 -13.19 15.45 -3.71
CA ASP A 55 -14.51 15.55 -3.07
C ASP A 55 -14.43 15.48 -1.54
N GLN A 56 -13.40 14.82 -1.00
CA GLN A 56 -13.15 14.68 0.44
C GLN A 56 -11.71 15.07 0.77
N PRO A 57 -11.37 16.36 0.66
CA PRO A 57 -9.98 16.82 0.69
C PRO A 57 -9.35 16.79 2.08
N ASP A 58 -10.18 16.68 3.13
CA ASP A 58 -9.77 16.65 4.54
C ASP A 58 -9.88 15.25 5.16
N ILE A 59 -10.31 14.25 4.39
CA ILE A 59 -10.33 12.85 4.80
C ILE A 59 -9.15 12.14 4.14
N THR A 60 -8.28 11.57 4.98
CA THR A 60 -7.15 10.77 4.51
C THR A 60 -7.48 9.29 4.65
N HIS A 61 -7.39 8.57 3.55
CA HIS A 61 -7.50 7.13 3.51
C HIS A 61 -6.09 6.53 3.51
N ILE A 62 -5.88 5.51 4.33
CA ILE A 62 -4.65 4.73 4.40
C ILE A 62 -5.00 3.25 4.42
N GLY A 63 -4.14 2.40 3.84
CA GLY A 63 -4.31 0.96 3.91
C GLY A 63 -3.18 0.20 3.22
N HIS A 64 -3.31 -1.12 3.19
CA HIS A 64 -2.37 -2.05 2.59
C HIS A 64 -3.11 -3.15 1.82
N ASP A 65 -2.38 -3.94 1.04
CA ASP A 65 -2.94 -5.10 0.35
C ASP A 65 -3.26 -6.23 1.34
N THR A 66 -4.23 -7.08 1.00
CA THR A 66 -4.41 -8.37 1.66
C THR A 66 -3.54 -9.44 1.01
N PHE A 67 -3.18 -10.45 1.79
CA PHE A 67 -2.34 -11.56 1.38
C PHE A 67 -3.10 -12.88 1.49
N PRO A 68 -2.67 -13.91 0.73
CA PRO A 68 -3.24 -15.25 0.82
C PRO A 68 -3.19 -15.80 2.24
N ASP A 69 -4.14 -16.69 2.55
CA ASP A 69 -4.11 -17.44 3.81
C ASP A 69 -2.80 -18.24 3.96
N GLY A 70 -2.32 -18.38 5.19
CA GLY A 70 -1.05 -19.05 5.52
C GLY A 70 0.03 -18.06 5.98
N GLU A 71 1.30 -18.41 5.74
CA GLU A 71 2.47 -17.68 6.28
C GLU A 71 2.50 -16.19 5.88
N MET A 72 1.99 -15.84 4.70
CA MET A 72 1.94 -14.47 4.24
C MET A 72 1.02 -13.58 5.09
N LYS A 73 0.14 -14.14 5.93
CA LYS A 73 -0.63 -13.36 6.92
C LYS A 73 0.25 -12.68 7.96
N LYS A 74 1.48 -13.15 8.19
CA LYS A 74 2.47 -12.43 9.01
C LYS A 74 2.83 -11.06 8.40
N VAL A 75 2.96 -11.00 7.06
CA VAL A 75 3.18 -9.75 6.34
C VAL A 75 1.95 -8.84 6.43
N GLU A 76 0.75 -9.41 6.24
CA GLU A 76 -0.49 -8.65 6.39
C GLU A 76 -0.60 -8.01 7.77
N ALA A 77 -0.40 -8.79 8.84
CA ALA A 77 -0.44 -8.30 10.22
C ALA A 77 0.62 -7.22 10.49
N PHE A 78 1.82 -7.36 9.92
CA PHE A 78 2.87 -6.36 10.03
C PHE A 78 2.48 -5.03 9.36
N LEU A 79 1.85 -5.07 8.19
CA LEU A 79 1.38 -3.85 7.51
C LEU A 79 0.17 -3.24 8.22
N ASP A 80 -0.75 -4.07 8.73
CA ASP A 80 -1.90 -3.63 9.52
C ASP A 80 -1.47 -2.86 10.75
N GLN A 81 -0.45 -3.35 11.46
CA GLN A 81 0.13 -2.64 12.60
C GLN A 81 0.65 -1.26 12.17
N ILE A 82 1.52 -1.18 11.15
CA ILE A 82 2.05 0.12 10.68
C ILE A 82 0.93 1.12 10.33
N VAL A 83 -0.14 0.64 9.70
CA VAL A 83 -1.28 1.49 9.34
C VAL A 83 -2.05 1.96 10.57
N LYS A 84 -2.29 1.10 11.56
CA LYS A 84 -2.94 1.45 12.84
C LYS A 84 -2.11 2.43 13.65
N ASP A 85 -0.79 2.23 13.71
CA ASP A 85 0.14 3.14 14.37
C ASP A 85 0.04 4.54 13.76
N ALA A 86 0.03 4.62 12.43
CA ALA A 86 -0.03 5.89 11.71
C ALA A 86 -1.30 6.70 11.99
N ILE A 87 -2.38 6.04 12.42
CA ILE A 87 -3.67 6.69 12.75
C ILE A 87 -3.98 6.69 14.25
N GLY A 88 -3.04 6.26 15.10
CA GLY A 88 -3.18 6.26 16.56
C GLY A 88 -4.23 5.27 17.07
N GLN A 89 -4.30 4.07 16.48
CA GLN A 89 -5.23 3.00 16.84
C GLN A 89 -4.57 1.79 17.52
N ASP A 90 -3.39 1.97 18.09
CA ASP A 90 -2.63 0.93 18.81
C ASP A 90 -3.03 0.74 20.27
#